data_AF-A0A7K3EVN5-F1
#
_entry.id   AF-A0A7K3EVN5-F1
#
_cell.length_a   1.000
_cell.length_b   1.000
_cell.length_c   1.000
_cell.angle_alpha   90.00
_cell.angle_beta   90.00
_cell.angle_gamma   90.00
#
_symmetry.space_group_name_H-M   'P 1'
#
loop_
_entity.id
_entity.type
_entity.pdbx_description
1 polymer ?
#
loop_
_entity_poly.entity_id
_entity_poly.type
_entity_poly.pdbx_seq_one_letter_code
_entity_poly.pdbx_strand_id
1 'polypeptide(L)'
;RAETGPPAATALCHGDLHLGQLVRHPAPAGPWLLIDVDDLGTGDPAWDLARPAAWYACGLLPPEEWQRFLTAYRAAGGPAVPADGDPWPALDVPARALTVQTAARAVTKAAAADRPLDEAELPLVEACARMAAMRPSAPGG
;
A
#
# COMPACT_ATOMS: atom_id res chain seq x y z
N ARG A 1 -28.38 6.56 2.27
CA ARG A 1 -28.32 6.90 0.83
C ARG A 1 -26.83 7.02 0.51
N ALA A 2 -26.27 6.10 -0.27
CA ALA A 2 -24.88 6.23 -0.70
C ALA A 2 -24.82 7.40 -1.69
N GLU A 3 -24.09 8.45 -1.34
CA GLU A 3 -23.66 9.44 -2.31
C GLU A 3 -22.73 8.71 -3.28
N THR A 4 -23.18 8.52 -4.52
CA THR A 4 -22.32 8.09 -5.61
C THR A 4 -21.36 9.25 -5.88
N GLY A 5 -20.16 9.15 -5.29
CA GLY A 5 -19.04 10.01 -5.62
C GLY A 5 -18.72 9.94 -7.12
N PRO A 6 -17.89 10.88 -7.63
CA PRO A 6 -17.47 10.84 -9.02
C PRO A 6 -16.91 9.45 -9.38
N PRO A 7 -17.08 8.99 -10.63
CA PRO A 7 -16.52 7.71 -11.07
C PRO A 7 -15.03 7.71 -10.72
N ALA A 8 -14.59 6.69 -9.99
CA ALA A 8 -13.19 6.54 -9.61
C ALA A 8 -12.34 6.63 -10.89
N ALA A 9 -11.32 7.49 -10.87
CA ALA A 9 -10.43 7.65 -12.01
C ALA A 9 -9.82 6.28 -12.32
N THR A 10 -10.15 5.71 -13.48
CA THR A 10 -9.59 4.45 -13.94
C THR A 10 -8.25 4.74 -14.60
N ALA A 11 -7.17 4.31 -13.94
CA ALA A 11 -5.82 4.35 -14.47
C ALA A 11 -5.33 2.93 -14.76
N LEU A 12 -4.28 2.84 -15.57
CA LEU A 12 -3.54 1.59 -15.71
C LEU A 12 -2.70 1.39 -14.44
N CYS A 13 -2.98 0.32 -13.70
CA CYS A 13 -2.34 -0.04 -12.44
C CYS A 13 -1.50 -1.29 -12.64
N HIS A 14 -0.35 -1.37 -11.97
CA HIS A 14 0.56 -2.50 -12.04
C HIS A 14 -0.04 -3.78 -11.46
N GLY A 15 -0.83 -3.66 -10.40
CA GLY A 15 -1.53 -4.79 -9.77
C GLY A 15 -0.75 -5.45 -8.63
N ASP A 16 0.58 -5.53 -8.73
CA ASP A 16 1.46 -5.97 -7.63
C ASP A 16 2.73 -5.13 -7.49
N LEU A 17 2.63 -3.80 -7.48
CA LEU A 17 3.82 -2.93 -7.42
C LEU A 17 4.68 -3.21 -6.15
N HIS A 18 5.94 -3.59 -6.34
CA HIS A 18 6.97 -3.59 -5.30
C HIS A 18 8.38 -3.31 -5.85
N LEU A 19 9.31 -2.87 -4.97
CA LEU A 19 10.66 -2.45 -5.39
C LEU A 19 11.50 -3.55 -6.07
N GLY A 20 11.13 -4.82 -5.88
CA GLY A 20 11.78 -5.96 -6.54
C GLY A 20 11.53 -6.02 -8.05
N GLN A 21 10.55 -5.26 -8.55
CA GLN A 21 10.18 -5.17 -9.96
C GLN A 21 10.82 -3.96 -10.66
N LEU A 22 11.70 -3.22 -9.98
CA LEU A 22 12.46 -2.13 -10.59
C LEU A 22 13.83 -2.63 -11.01
N VAL A 23 14.14 -2.54 -12.30
CA VAL A 23 15.43 -2.94 -12.87
C VAL A 23 16.06 -1.81 -13.68
N ARG A 24 17.38 -1.76 -13.77
CA ARG A 24 18.09 -0.84 -14.66
C ARG A 24 18.51 -1.54 -15.94
N HIS A 25 18.21 -0.93 -17.09
CA HIS A 25 18.62 -1.48 -18.39
C HIS A 25 19.09 -0.39 -19.37
N PRO A 26 20.30 -0.50 -19.98
CA PRO A 26 21.30 -1.54 -19.71
C PRO A 26 21.92 -1.36 -18.32
N ALA A 27 22.25 -2.45 -17.65
CA ALA A 27 22.91 -2.40 -16.34
C ALA A 27 24.35 -1.85 -16.47
N PRO A 28 24.89 -1.15 -15.46
CA PRO A 28 24.23 -0.69 -14.23
C PRO A 28 23.65 0.74 -14.32
N ALA A 29 23.82 1.43 -15.46
CA ALA A 29 23.61 2.88 -15.56
C ALA A 29 22.34 3.30 -16.32
N GLY A 30 21.63 2.37 -16.95
CA GLY A 30 20.42 2.65 -17.73
C GLY A 30 19.25 3.15 -16.88
N PRO A 31 18.16 3.61 -17.53
CA PRO A 31 16.92 4.01 -16.86
C PRO A 31 16.33 2.87 -16.02
N TRP A 32 15.55 3.26 -15.01
CA TRP A 32 14.70 2.33 -14.28
C TRP A 32 13.52 1.93 -15.16
N LEU A 33 13.26 0.63 -15.21
CA LEU A 33 12.12 0.02 -15.87
C LEU A 33 11.33 -0.78 -14.82
N LEU A 34 10.02 -0.72 -14.93
CA LEU A 34 9.10 -1.56 -14.18
C LEU A 34 8.83 -2.82 -15.01
N ILE A 35 9.03 -3.99 -14.40
CA ILE A 35 8.82 -5.31 -15.01
C ILE A 35 7.72 -6.07 -14.25
N ASP A 36 7.43 -7.30 -14.67
CA ASP A 36 6.43 -8.17 -14.01
C ASP A 36 4.99 -7.65 -14.15
N VAL A 37 4.63 -7.33 -15.40
CA VAL A 37 3.35 -6.68 -15.77
C VAL A 37 2.20 -7.67 -15.97
N ASP A 38 2.31 -8.89 -15.43
CA ASP A 38 1.30 -9.94 -15.62
C ASP A 38 -0.02 -9.62 -14.91
N ASP A 39 0.02 -8.79 -13.86
CA ASP A 39 -1.14 -8.32 -13.09
C ASP A 39 -1.68 -6.95 -13.54
N LEU A 40 -1.18 -6.43 -14.67
CA LEU A 40 -1.54 -5.11 -15.19
C LEU A 40 -3.03 -5.03 -15.53
N GLY A 41 -3.70 -4.00 -15.02
CA GLY A 41 -5.14 -3.82 -15.25
C GLY A 41 -5.62 -2.40 -15.05
N THR A 42 -6.84 -2.10 -15.50
CA THR A 42 -7.48 -0.81 -15.22
C THR A 42 -8.10 -0.82 -13.82
N GLY A 43 -7.82 0.21 -13.02
CA GLY A 43 -8.34 0.30 -11.65
C GLY A 43 -8.08 1.66 -11.01
N ASP A 44 -8.32 1.74 -9.71
CA ASP A 44 -7.96 2.92 -8.91
C ASP A 44 -6.44 2.90 -8.63
N PRO A 45 -5.68 3.92 -9.09
CA PRO A 45 -4.23 3.97 -8.93
C PRO A 45 -3.76 3.98 -7.47
N ALA A 46 -4.63 4.28 -6.49
CA ALA A 46 -4.29 4.18 -5.07
C ALA A 46 -3.85 2.77 -4.65
N TRP A 47 -4.31 1.72 -5.35
CA TRP A 47 -3.94 0.33 -5.06
C TRP A 47 -2.47 0.02 -5.33
N ASP A 48 -1.83 0.66 -6.30
CA ASP A 48 -0.38 0.51 -6.53
C ASP A 48 0.44 1.09 -5.36
N LEU A 49 -0.14 2.05 -4.61
CA LEU A 49 0.50 2.63 -3.43
C LEU A 49 0.17 1.91 -2.12
N ALA A 50 -0.67 0.85 -2.15
CA ALA A 50 -1.12 0.15 -0.96
C ALA A 50 0.04 -0.39 -0.11
N ARG A 51 1.10 -0.92 -0.76
CA ARG A 51 2.28 -1.51 -0.09
C ARG A 51 3.12 -0.51 0.68
N PRO A 52 3.66 0.55 0.05
CA PRO A 52 4.42 1.55 0.79
C PRO A 52 3.56 2.27 1.84
N ALA A 53 2.26 2.50 1.57
CA ALA A 53 1.34 3.11 2.53
C ALA A 53 1.09 2.21 3.75
N ALA A 54 0.87 0.90 3.54
CA ALA A 54 0.70 -0.08 4.61
C ALA A 54 1.95 -0.18 5.48
N TRP A 55 3.14 -0.24 4.87
CA TRP A 55 4.40 -0.29 5.61
C TRP A 55 4.61 0.96 6.44
N TYR A 56 4.34 2.15 5.90
CA TYR A 56 4.41 3.39 6.66
C TYR A 56 3.41 3.39 7.83
N ALA A 57 2.14 3.02 7.58
CA ALA A 57 1.11 2.95 8.62
C ALA A 57 1.43 1.94 9.75
N CYS A 58 2.15 0.85 9.42
CA CYS A 58 2.55 -0.16 10.38
C CYS A 58 3.89 0.13 11.07
N GLY A 59 4.60 1.21 10.69
CA GLY A 59 5.92 1.54 11.21
C GLY A 59 7.08 0.72 10.63
N LEU A 60 6.85 0.02 9.51
CA LEU A 60 7.85 -0.76 8.78
C LEU A 60 8.66 0.07 7.78
N LEU A 61 8.11 1.21 7.34
CA LEU A 61 8.78 2.16 6.45
C LEU A 61 9.05 3.45 7.24
N PRO A 62 10.32 3.91 7.34
CA PRO A 62 10.64 5.15 8.01
C PRO A 62 9.90 6.36 7.40
N PRO A 63 9.48 7.35 8.21
CA PRO A 63 8.76 8.51 7.71
C PRO A 63 9.50 9.27 6.60
N GLU A 64 10.82 9.42 6.70
CA GLU A 64 11.64 10.11 5.71
C GLU A 64 11.64 9.39 4.35
N GLU A 65 11.61 8.06 4.33
CA GLU A 65 11.55 7.27 3.09
C GLU A 65 10.16 7.38 2.46
N TRP A 66 9.10 7.29 3.28
CA TRP A 66 7.74 7.51 2.83
C TRP A 66 7.56 8.91 2.21
N GLN A 67 8.02 9.96 2.90
CA GLN A 67 7.92 11.32 2.39
C GLN A 67 8.71 11.49 1.10
N ARG A 68 9.94 10.97 1.03
CA ARG A 68 10.75 11.02 -0.19
C ARG A 68 10.06 10.35 -1.37
N PHE A 69 9.49 9.16 -1.16
CA PHE A 69 8.72 8.46 -2.18
C PHE A 69 7.50 9.27 -2.64
N LEU A 70 6.67 9.73 -1.69
CA LEU A 70 5.44 10.46 -1.99
C LEU A 70 5.71 11.78 -2.71
N THR A 71 6.75 12.51 -2.30
CA THR A 71 7.20 13.73 -2.99
C THR A 71 7.63 13.44 -4.42
N ALA A 72 8.44 12.40 -4.66
CA ALA A 72 8.87 12.03 -6.00
C ALA A 72 7.70 11.59 -6.89
N TYR A 73 6.77 10.80 -6.33
CA TYR A 73 5.56 10.36 -7.02
C TYR A 73 4.68 11.55 -7.45
N ARG A 74 4.43 12.51 -6.55
CA ARG A 74 3.68 13.74 -6.85
C ARG A 74 4.39 14.60 -7.89
N ALA A 75 5.71 14.78 -7.77
CA ALA A 75 6.51 15.54 -8.73
C ALA A 75 6.49 14.93 -10.13
N ALA A 76 6.34 13.61 -10.25
CA ALA A 76 6.17 12.90 -11.52
C ALA A 76 4.73 12.95 -12.06
N GLY A 77 3.79 13.61 -11.38
CA GLY A 77 2.38 13.69 -11.79
C GLY A 77 1.56 12.45 -11.45
N GLY A 78 1.99 11.67 -10.46
CA GLY A 78 1.32 10.42 -10.06
C GLY A 78 -0.15 10.63 -9.67
N PRO A 79 -1.11 9.88 -10.26
CA PRO A 79 -2.54 10.16 -10.13
C PRO A 79 -3.21 9.57 -8.87
N ALA A 80 -2.50 8.74 -8.10
CA ALA A 80 -3.07 7.98 -6.96
C ALA A 80 -3.48 8.85 -5.77
N VAL A 81 -2.94 10.06 -5.65
CA VAL A 81 -3.14 10.95 -4.51
C VAL A 81 -3.22 12.40 -5.00
N PRO A 82 -3.81 13.32 -4.21
CA PRO A 82 -3.78 14.74 -4.54
C PRO A 82 -2.34 15.25 -4.66
N ALA A 83 -2.12 16.26 -5.51
CA ALA A 83 -0.80 16.84 -5.78
C ALA A 83 -0.16 17.46 -4.51
N ASP A 84 -0.98 17.91 -3.56
CA ASP A 84 -0.59 18.42 -2.25
C ASP A 84 -1.54 17.90 -1.15
N GLY A 85 -1.28 18.27 0.10
CA GLY A 85 -2.15 17.91 1.22
C GLY A 85 -2.09 16.43 1.64
N ASP A 86 -3.16 16.00 2.33
CA ASP A 86 -3.26 14.69 2.96
C ASP A 86 -3.54 13.58 1.93
N PRO A 87 -2.66 12.56 1.79
CA PRO A 87 -2.90 11.43 0.89
C PRO A 87 -3.86 10.38 1.47
N TRP A 88 -4.09 10.38 2.79
CA TRP A 88 -4.80 9.29 3.48
C TRP A 88 -6.26 9.09 3.08
N PRO A 89 -7.04 10.11 2.67
CA PRO A 89 -8.38 9.89 2.13
C PRO A 89 -8.41 8.91 0.95
N ALA A 90 -7.34 8.84 0.14
CA ALA A 90 -7.19 7.87 -0.95
C ALA A 90 -6.53 6.56 -0.47
N LEU A 91 -5.57 6.65 0.46
CA LEU A 91 -4.71 5.52 0.83
C LEU A 91 -5.22 4.66 1.98
N ASP A 92 -6.16 5.13 2.82
CA ASP A 92 -6.58 4.39 4.03
C ASP A 92 -7.12 3.00 3.69
N VAL A 93 -8.06 2.91 2.75
CA VAL A 93 -8.68 1.62 2.39
C VAL A 93 -7.66 0.65 1.77
N PRO A 94 -6.86 1.03 0.75
CA PRO A 94 -5.83 0.14 0.20
C PRO A 94 -4.79 -0.29 1.23
N ALA A 95 -4.28 0.65 2.06
CA ALA A 95 -3.26 0.36 3.06
C ALA A 95 -3.77 -0.64 4.11
N ARG A 96 -5.00 -0.46 4.60
CA ARG A 96 -5.62 -1.35 5.58
C ARG A 96 -5.90 -2.73 4.98
N ALA A 97 -6.42 -2.78 3.75
CA ALA A 97 -6.70 -4.04 3.06
C ALA A 97 -5.42 -4.87 2.88
N LEU A 98 -4.35 -4.24 2.39
CA LEU A 98 -3.07 -4.92 2.21
C LEU A 98 -2.42 -5.32 3.54
N THR A 99 -2.56 -4.49 4.59
CA THR A 99 -2.09 -4.83 5.94
C THR A 99 -2.74 -6.13 6.42
N VAL A 100 -4.08 -6.24 6.32
CA VAL A 100 -4.82 -7.46 6.70
C VAL A 100 -4.40 -8.66 5.85
N GLN A 101 -4.30 -8.49 4.54
CA GLN A 101 -3.87 -9.56 3.64
C GLN A 101 -2.46 -10.07 4.00
N THR A 102 -1.53 -9.14 4.24
CA THR A 102 -0.13 -9.47 4.55
C THR A 102 -0.01 -10.13 5.92
N ALA A 103 -0.72 -9.63 6.93
CA ALA A 103 -0.79 -10.23 8.26
C ALA A 103 -1.34 -11.68 8.20
N ALA A 104 -2.41 -11.92 7.44
CA ALA A 104 -2.97 -13.25 7.27
C ALA A 104 -1.95 -14.23 6.62
N ARG A 105 -1.24 -13.76 5.59
CA ARG A 105 -0.17 -14.53 4.93
C ARG A 105 0.98 -14.83 5.90
N ALA A 106 1.40 -13.84 6.69
CA ALA A 106 2.46 -13.98 7.69
C ALA A 106 2.11 -15.03 8.75
N VAL A 107 0.91 -14.93 9.36
CA VAL A 107 0.43 -15.90 10.36
C VAL A 107 0.37 -17.30 9.77
N THR A 108 -0.13 -17.46 8.55
CA THR A 108 -0.21 -18.77 7.88
C THR A 108 1.16 -19.38 7.67
N LYS A 109 2.13 -18.59 7.20
CA LYS A 109 3.51 -19.04 6.97
C LYS A 109 4.24 -19.38 8.27
N ALA A 110 4.10 -18.54 9.29
CA ALA A 110 4.75 -18.77 10.58
C ALA A 110 4.19 -20.03 11.27
N ALA A 111 2.88 -20.24 11.23
CA ALA A 111 2.24 -21.45 11.74
C ALA A 111 2.68 -22.72 10.99
N ALA A 112 2.75 -22.66 9.65
CA ALA A 112 3.21 -23.79 8.84
C ALA A 112 4.69 -24.15 9.11
N ALA A 113 5.49 -23.17 9.51
CA ALA A 113 6.91 -23.33 9.84
C ALA A 113 7.20 -23.54 11.34
N ASP A 114 6.16 -23.65 12.18
CA ASP A 114 6.25 -23.77 13.64
C ASP A 114 7.23 -22.76 14.28
N ARG A 115 7.11 -21.49 13.87
CA ARG A 115 7.96 -20.39 14.35
C ARG A 115 7.13 -19.20 14.83
N PRO A 116 7.69 -18.35 15.72
CA PRO A 116 7.08 -17.05 15.99
C PRO A 116 7.09 -16.14 14.75
N LEU A 117 6.25 -15.11 14.79
CA LEU A 117 6.30 -13.99 13.85
C LEU A 117 7.63 -13.24 14.01
N ASP A 118 8.22 -12.82 12.89
CA ASP A 118 9.44 -12.03 12.90
C ASP A 118 9.18 -10.52 13.10
N GLU A 119 10.26 -9.74 13.11
CA GLU A 119 10.24 -8.29 13.32
C GLU A 119 9.45 -7.52 12.25
N ALA A 120 9.33 -8.05 11.03
CA ALA A 120 8.56 -7.44 9.95
C ALA A 120 7.09 -7.90 9.96
N GLU A 121 6.82 -9.10 10.46
CA GLU A 121 5.49 -9.70 10.50
C GLU A 121 4.67 -9.24 11.71
N LEU A 122 5.30 -9.10 12.88
CA LEU A 122 4.61 -8.73 14.11
C LEU A 122 3.89 -7.36 14.01
N PRO A 123 4.50 -6.29 13.48
CA PRO A 123 3.83 -4.98 13.39
C PRO A 123 2.55 -5.00 12.54
N LEU A 124 2.47 -5.86 11.52
CA LEU A 124 1.28 -6.02 10.70
C LEU A 124 0.12 -6.61 11.49
N VAL A 125 0.38 -7.64 12.31
CA VAL A 125 -0.64 -8.27 13.15
C VAL A 125 -1.10 -7.32 14.26
N GLU A 126 -0.17 -6.58 14.88
CA GLU A 126 -0.50 -5.55 15.86
C GLU A 126 -1.34 -4.42 15.24
N ALA A 127 -1.03 -4.01 14.00
CA ALA A 127 -1.83 -3.03 13.28
C ALA A 127 -3.26 -3.55 13.04
N CYS A 128 -3.42 -4.82 12.67
CA CYS A 128 -4.75 -5.44 12.57
C CYS A 128 -5.52 -5.40 13.90
N ALA A 129 -4.85 -5.69 15.03
CA ALA A 129 -5.48 -5.60 16.34
C ALA A 129 -5.94 -4.18 16.69
N ARG A 130 -5.10 -3.16 16.41
CA ARG A 130 -5.47 -1.75 16.59
C ARG A 130 -6.66 -1.35 15.71
N MET A 131 -6.66 -1.73 14.43
CA MET A 131 -7.78 -1.47 13.52
C MET A 131 -9.09 -2.09 14.01
N ALA A 132 -9.06 -3.31 14.53
CA ALA A 132 -10.24 -3.98 15.07
C ALA A 132 -10.77 -3.31 16.35
N ALA A 133 -9.88 -2.73 17.17
CA ALA A 133 -10.25 -1.99 18.37
C ALA A 133 -10.89 -0.62 18.06
N MET A 134 -10.54 0.01 16.93
CA MET A 134 -11.10 1.29 16.47
C MET A 134 -12.51 1.18 15.86
N ARG A 135 -13.34 0.20 16.26
CA ARG A 135 -14.72 0.08 15.75
C ARG A 135 -15.43 1.44 15.85
N PRO A 136 -16.12 1.90 14.79
CA PRO A 136 -16.87 3.14 14.85
C PRO A 136 -17.89 3.04 15.98
N SER A 137 -18.02 4.10 16.78
CA SER A 137 -19.23 4.28 17.58
C SER A 137 -20.44 4.11 16.66
N ALA A 138 -21.36 3.21 17.01
CA ALA A 138 -22.62 3.08 16.29
C ALA A 138 -23.24 4.48 16.12
N PRO A 139 -23.87 4.81 14.98
CA PRO A 139 -24.56 6.08 14.85
C PRO A 139 -25.57 6.17 16.00
N GLY A 140 -25.45 7.20 16.82
CA GLY A 140 -26.41 7.49 17.88
C GLY A 140 -27.81 7.58 17.25
N GLY A 141 -28.77 6.88 17.87
CA GLY A 141 -30.16 6.81 17.42
C GLY A 141 -30.91 8.13 17.52
#